data_AF-X0WCT5-F1
#
_entry.id   AF-X0WCT5-F1
#
_cell.length_a   1.000
_cell.length_b   1.000
_cell.length_c   1.000
_cell.angle_alpha   90.00
_cell.angle_beta   90.00
_cell.angle_gamma   90.00
#
_symmetry.space_group_name_H-M   'P 1'
#
loop_
_entity.id
_entity.type
_entity.pdbx_description
1 polymer ?
#
loop_
_entity_poly.entity_id
_entity_poly.type
_entity_poly.pdbx_seq_one_letter_code
_entity_poly.pdbx_strand_id
1 'polypeptide(L)'
;MVLLWAAGYGVAVSDMSAQADVSSPEITVSFDKHATKDDSIPEGYVYWKTVTARVTAYDPSKRCCGSFADGKTSIGLNAWKLTGCAAYPKAIPYGTLVHVPGAGYRTVDDTGAQMRKSWRKGVYHVDLRMKYHHQ
;
A
#
# COMPACT_ATOMS: atom_id res chain seq x y z
N MET A 1 2.95 -12.26 -1.72
CA MET A 1 3.00 -10.93 -1.08
C MET A 1 1.70 -10.73 -0.31
N VAL A 2 1.76 -10.33 0.97
CA VAL A 2 0.56 -10.09 1.80
C VAL A 2 0.25 -8.60 1.83
N LEU A 3 -1.02 -8.22 1.66
CA LEU A 3 -1.49 -6.84 1.74
C LEU A 3 -2.31 -6.64 3.02
N LEU A 4 -2.07 -5.54 3.73
CA LEU A 4 -2.71 -5.20 5.00
C LEU A 4 -3.23 -3.75 4.99
N TRP A 5 -4.41 -3.45 5.54
CA TRP A 5 -4.96 -2.09 5.63
C TRP A 5 -5.09 -1.63 7.10
N ALA A 6 -4.87 -0.34 7.38
CA ALA A 6 -4.91 0.24 8.72
C ALA A 6 -6.33 0.72 9.09
N ALA A 7 -6.79 0.38 10.30
CA ALA A 7 -8.06 0.86 10.82
C ALA A 7 -7.89 2.23 11.54
N GLY A 8 -8.55 3.31 11.09
CA GLY A 8 -8.93 4.41 11.98
C GLY A 8 -8.53 5.88 11.71
N TYR A 9 -8.64 6.44 10.48
CA TYR A 9 -8.63 7.91 10.28
C TYR A 9 -9.79 8.35 9.31
N GLY A 10 -10.84 9.02 9.84
CA GLY A 10 -12.04 9.53 9.11
C GLY A 10 -11.88 10.96 8.52
N VAL A 11 -12.86 11.72 7.94
CA VAL A 11 -14.34 11.82 8.00
C VAL A 11 -14.87 12.75 6.84
N ALA A 12 -16.13 12.62 6.35
CA ALA A 12 -17.19 13.68 6.17
C ALA A 12 -18.17 13.53 4.95
N VAL A 13 -19.49 13.46 5.24
CA VAL A 13 -20.61 14.26 4.65
C VAL A 13 -21.77 14.33 5.67
N SER A 14 -22.54 15.44 5.64
CA SER A 14 -23.26 16.13 6.74
C SER A 14 -24.80 15.99 6.79
N ASP A 15 -25.34 15.98 8.02
CA ASP A 15 -26.61 16.48 8.64
C ASP A 15 -27.97 16.51 7.89
N MET A 16 -29.16 16.35 8.48
CA MET A 16 -29.78 15.73 9.68
C MET A 16 -31.30 16.00 9.52
N SER A 17 -32.19 15.00 9.55
CA SER A 17 -33.55 15.07 10.16
C SER A 17 -34.37 13.79 9.95
N ALA A 18 -34.18 12.81 10.84
CA ALA A 18 -35.22 12.09 11.60
C ALA A 18 -34.59 10.91 12.39
N GLN A 19 -34.54 11.04 13.72
CA GLN A 19 -34.12 10.09 14.77
C GLN A 19 -34.85 8.72 14.73
N ALA A 20 -34.36 7.58 15.23
CA ALA A 20 -33.07 7.08 15.79
C ALA A 20 -33.19 5.52 15.80
N ASP A 21 -32.18 4.63 15.73
CA ASP A 21 -30.73 4.72 15.89
C ASP A 21 -30.06 3.53 15.13
N VAL A 22 -29.06 3.87 14.29
CA VAL A 22 -28.06 3.09 13.51
C VAL A 22 -28.44 1.70 12.95
N SER A 23 -29.02 1.68 11.73
CA SER A 23 -29.04 0.52 10.82
C SER A 23 -28.18 0.76 9.57
N SER A 24 -27.40 -0.27 9.23
CA SER A 24 -26.17 -0.34 8.41
C SER A 24 -26.28 0.02 6.90
N PRO A 25 -25.15 -0.04 6.18
CA PRO A 25 -25.06 -1.15 5.23
C PRO A 25 -23.79 -1.98 5.42
N GLU A 26 -23.97 -3.26 5.19
CA GLU A 26 -23.05 -4.37 5.38
C GLU A 26 -21.69 -4.14 4.72
N ILE A 27 -20.60 -4.35 5.46
CA ILE A 27 -19.32 -4.74 4.85
C ILE A 27 -18.96 -6.11 5.37
N THR A 28 -19.53 -7.12 4.71
CA THR A 28 -19.03 -8.50 4.81
C THR A 28 -17.70 -8.57 4.06
N VAL A 29 -16.58 -8.47 4.78
CA VAL A 29 -15.25 -8.85 4.25
C VAL A 29 -14.87 -10.19 4.85
N SER A 30 -15.09 -11.29 4.12
CA SER A 30 -14.73 -12.61 4.63
C SER A 30 -14.33 -13.55 3.51
N PHE A 31 -13.04 -13.69 3.13
CA PHE A 31 -12.66 -14.76 2.20
C PHE A 31 -11.28 -15.40 2.46
N ASP A 32 -11.36 -16.60 3.05
CA ASP A 32 -10.53 -17.80 2.90
C ASP A 32 -9.13 -17.94 3.55
N LYS A 33 -9.17 -18.25 4.86
CA LYS A 33 -8.74 -19.49 5.56
C LYS A 33 -7.38 -20.17 5.36
N HIS A 34 -6.41 -19.61 4.62
CA HIS A 34 -5.02 -20.09 4.69
C HIS A 34 -3.97 -18.98 4.87
N ALA A 35 -4.35 -17.87 5.51
CA ALA A 35 -3.38 -17.21 6.40
C ALA A 35 -3.20 -18.18 7.57
N THR A 36 -2.23 -19.09 7.45
CA THR A 36 -1.82 -19.95 8.57
C THR A 36 -1.52 -19.00 9.71
N LYS A 37 -2.39 -19.07 10.73
CA LYS A 37 -2.26 -18.50 12.05
C LYS A 37 -0.77 -18.41 12.41
N ASP A 38 -0.20 -17.21 12.27
CA ASP A 38 1.18 -16.94 12.63
C ASP A 38 1.23 -15.49 13.05
N ASP A 39 2.00 -15.22 14.09
CA ASP A 39 2.05 -14.01 14.91
C ASP A 39 2.64 -12.78 14.16
N SER A 40 2.41 -12.71 12.84
CA SER A 40 3.10 -11.86 11.87
C SER A 40 2.31 -10.64 11.42
N ILE A 41 0.98 -10.58 11.57
CA ILE A 41 0.21 -9.39 11.21
C ILE A 41 0.37 -8.35 12.32
N PRO A 42 0.95 -7.17 12.05
CA PRO A 42 1.11 -6.14 13.09
C PRO A 42 -0.24 -5.72 13.67
N GLU A 43 -0.24 -5.36 14.95
CA GLU A 43 -1.43 -4.84 15.62
C GLU A 43 -2.02 -3.64 14.86
N GLY A 44 -3.35 -3.60 14.74
CA GLY A 44 -4.06 -2.55 14.00
C GLY A 44 -4.22 -2.78 12.48
N TYR A 45 -3.79 -3.94 11.98
CA TYR A 45 -3.93 -4.30 10.56
C TYR A 45 -4.79 -5.55 10.34
N VAL A 46 -5.51 -5.58 9.21
CA VAL A 46 -6.29 -6.75 8.77
C VAL A 46 -5.70 -7.31 7.48
N TYR A 47 -5.60 -8.65 7.41
CA TYR A 47 -5.22 -9.35 6.18
C TYR A 47 -6.21 -9.07 5.06
N TRP A 48 -5.73 -8.53 3.94
CA TRP A 48 -6.54 -8.34 2.75
C TRP A 48 -6.47 -9.55 1.81
N LYS A 49 -5.29 -9.83 1.26
CA LYS A 49 -5.04 -10.98 0.39
C LYS A 49 -3.57 -11.22 0.12
N THR A 50 -3.30 -12.39 -0.46
CA THR A 50 -2.01 -12.73 -1.07
C THR A 50 -2.09 -12.55 -2.58
N VAL A 51 -1.08 -11.88 -3.16
CA VAL A 51 -0.94 -11.75 -4.61
C VAL A 51 0.46 -12.17 -5.08
N THR A 52 0.52 -12.63 -6.33
CA THR A 52 1.76 -12.70 -7.11
C THR A 52 2.00 -11.32 -7.71
N ALA A 53 3.18 -10.76 -7.46
CA ALA A 53 3.56 -9.44 -7.94
C ALA A 53 4.95 -9.48 -8.57
N ARG A 54 5.16 -8.63 -9.58
CA ARG A 54 6.50 -8.24 -9.99
C ARG A 54 7.07 -7.33 -8.90
N VAL A 55 8.23 -7.69 -8.38
CA VAL A 55 8.96 -6.89 -7.39
C VAL A 55 10.20 -6.31 -8.04
N THR A 56 10.37 -4.99 -7.96
CA THR A 56 11.58 -4.28 -8.35
C THR A 56 12.07 -3.41 -7.19
N ALA A 57 13.14 -2.65 -7.41
CA ALA A 57 13.62 -1.66 -6.46
C ALA A 57 13.94 -0.33 -7.15
N TYR A 58 13.77 0.76 -6.40
CA TYR A 58 14.17 2.11 -6.79
C TYR A 58 14.83 2.84 -5.61
N ASP A 59 15.55 3.90 -5.90
CA ASP A 59 16.07 4.84 -4.91
C ASP A 59 15.58 6.26 -5.23
N PRO A 60 15.51 7.20 -4.26
CA PRO A 60 14.92 8.51 -4.51
C PRO A 60 15.77 9.44 -5.40
N SER A 61 16.93 9.00 -5.90
CA SER A 61 17.79 9.84 -6.73
C SER A 61 17.21 10.09 -8.12
N LYS A 62 17.82 11.05 -8.81
CA LYS A 62 17.52 11.38 -10.22
C LYS A 62 17.69 10.21 -11.18
N ARG A 63 18.48 9.18 -10.82
CA ARG A 63 18.69 7.99 -11.65
C ARG A 63 17.40 7.18 -11.82
N CYS A 64 16.63 7.02 -10.75
CA CYS A 64 15.37 6.27 -10.77
C CYS A 64 14.17 7.19 -10.97
N CYS A 65 14.14 8.35 -10.30
CA CYS A 65 12.99 9.25 -10.28
C CYS A 65 13.00 10.35 -11.36
N GLY A 66 14.13 10.56 -12.04
CA GLY A 66 14.24 11.57 -13.09
C GLY A 66 13.90 12.98 -12.59
N SER A 67 13.01 13.68 -13.29
CA SER A 67 12.52 15.01 -12.90
C SER A 67 11.73 15.03 -11.60
N PHE A 68 11.28 13.87 -11.11
CA PHE A 68 10.53 13.72 -9.85
C PHE A 68 11.43 13.40 -8.66
N ALA A 69 12.75 13.53 -8.80
CA ALA A 69 13.70 13.36 -7.69
C ALA A 69 13.73 14.58 -6.75
N ASP A 70 12.57 14.98 -6.22
CA ASP A 70 12.39 16.10 -5.29
C ASP A 70 12.45 15.66 -3.81
N GLY A 71 12.74 14.38 -3.57
CA GLY A 71 12.85 13.77 -2.25
C GLY A 71 11.50 13.50 -1.58
N LYS A 72 10.39 13.58 -2.31
CA LYS A 72 9.04 13.33 -1.79
C LYS A 72 8.41 12.10 -2.44
N THR A 73 7.59 11.40 -1.67
CA THR A 73 6.72 10.35 -2.20
C THR A 73 5.45 10.96 -2.78
N SER A 74 4.66 10.18 -3.50
CA SER A 74 3.39 10.62 -4.09
C SER A 74 2.34 11.07 -3.08
N ILE A 75 2.48 10.71 -1.79
CA ILE A 75 1.64 11.24 -0.69
C ILE A 75 2.34 12.33 0.13
N GLY A 76 3.50 12.82 -0.31
CA GLY A 76 4.21 13.96 0.28
C GLY A 76 5.18 13.63 1.41
N LEU A 77 5.45 12.35 1.69
CA LEU A 77 6.39 11.96 2.74
C LEU A 77 7.85 12.06 2.26
N ASN A 78 8.81 12.11 3.19
CA ASN A 78 10.23 12.18 2.84
C ASN A 78 10.75 10.82 2.37
N ALA A 79 11.07 10.72 1.08
CA ALA A 79 11.52 9.49 0.44
C ALA A 79 12.90 9.00 0.92
N TRP A 80 13.74 9.88 1.48
CA TRP A 80 15.06 9.50 2.01
C TRP A 80 15.03 8.97 3.43
N LYS A 81 13.94 9.21 4.18
CA LYS A 81 13.82 8.84 5.60
C LYS A 81 12.93 7.63 5.83
N LEU A 82 11.89 7.44 5.01
CA LEU A 82 10.92 6.38 5.21
C LEU A 82 11.14 5.19 4.28
N THR A 83 11.04 4.00 4.85
CA THR A 83 11.17 2.72 4.15
C THR A 83 9.83 2.28 3.58
N GLY A 84 9.38 2.97 2.52
CA GLY A 84 8.12 2.71 1.82
C GLY A 84 8.29 1.86 0.55
N CYS A 85 7.21 1.74 -0.21
CA CYS A 85 7.24 1.17 -1.55
C CYS A 85 6.26 1.90 -2.48
N ALA A 86 6.51 1.75 -3.77
CA ALA A 86 5.66 2.33 -4.80
C ALA A 86 4.76 1.26 -5.43
N ALA A 87 3.47 1.56 -5.57
CA ALA A 87 2.49 0.71 -6.26
C ALA A 87 1.49 1.57 -7.03
N TYR A 88 0.64 0.95 -7.86
CA TYR A 88 -0.46 1.69 -8.48
C TYR A 88 -1.65 1.76 -7.50
N PRO A 89 -2.15 2.95 -7.10
CA PRO A 89 -3.14 3.07 -6.02
C PRO A 89 -4.49 2.39 -6.30
N LYS A 90 -4.87 2.23 -7.58
CA LYS A 90 -6.09 1.47 -7.92
C LYS A 90 -5.91 -0.05 -7.82
N ALA A 91 -4.67 -0.53 -7.80
CA ALA A 91 -4.34 -1.94 -7.61
C ALA A 91 -4.08 -2.25 -6.13
N ILE A 92 -3.28 -1.40 -5.48
CA ILE A 92 -2.93 -1.49 -4.06
C ILE A 92 -3.01 -0.05 -3.50
N PRO A 93 -4.03 0.29 -2.69
CA PRO A 93 -4.22 1.63 -2.17
C PRO A 93 -3.05 2.15 -1.34
N TYR A 94 -2.89 3.48 -1.29
CA TYR A 94 -1.95 4.11 -0.36
C TYR A 94 -2.27 3.75 1.09
N GLY A 95 -1.25 3.68 1.94
CA GLY A 95 -1.35 3.26 3.34
C GLY A 95 -1.44 1.74 3.52
N THR A 96 -1.59 0.97 2.44
CA THR A 96 -1.53 -0.50 2.54
C THR A 96 -0.14 -0.91 3.01
N LEU A 97 -0.07 -1.70 4.06
CA LEU A 97 1.15 -2.32 4.55
C LEU A 97 1.36 -3.65 3.82
N VAL A 98 2.49 -3.78 3.14
CA VAL A 98 2.78 -4.89 2.23
C VAL A 98 3.92 -5.72 2.78
N HIS A 99 3.69 -7.01 3.01
CA HIS A 99 4.77 -7.95 3.33
C HIS A 99 5.37 -8.53 2.06
N VAL A 100 6.64 -8.23 1.80
CA VAL A 100 7.43 -8.83 0.72
C VAL A 100 8.41 -9.83 1.33
N PRO A 101 8.31 -11.13 1.00
CA PRO A 101 9.23 -12.14 1.50
C PRO A 101 10.69 -11.75 1.26
N GLY A 102 11.52 -11.81 2.30
CA GLY A 102 12.93 -11.42 2.26
C GLY A 102 13.21 -9.91 2.41
N ALA A 103 12.23 -9.04 2.18
CA ALA A 103 12.37 -7.58 2.35
C ALA A 103 11.60 -7.03 3.56
N GLY A 104 10.61 -7.77 4.07
CA GLY A 104 9.77 -7.40 5.20
C GLY A 104 8.61 -6.47 4.82
N TYR A 105 8.07 -5.77 5.81
CA TYR A 105 6.92 -4.88 5.64
C TYR A 105 7.29 -3.52 5.03
N ARG A 106 6.47 -3.03 4.09
CA ARG A 106 6.59 -1.72 3.45
C ARG A 106 5.23 -1.07 3.29
N THR A 107 5.11 0.20 3.65
CA THR A 107 3.89 0.97 3.41
C THR A 107 3.87 1.47 1.98
N VAL A 108 2.74 1.31 1.27
CA VAL A 108 2.52 1.93 -0.03
C VAL A 108 2.28 3.42 0.17
N ASP A 109 3.30 4.22 -0.10
CA ASP A 109 3.29 5.68 0.07
C ASP A 109 3.66 6.41 -1.23
N ASP A 110 3.93 5.66 -2.31
CA ASP A 110 4.41 6.21 -3.57
C ASP A 110 3.82 5.54 -4.81
N THR A 111 3.99 6.16 -5.98
CA THR A 111 3.59 5.60 -7.27
C THR A 111 4.50 6.04 -8.40
N GLY A 112 4.28 5.49 -9.58
CA GLY A 112 5.13 5.65 -10.75
C GLY A 112 4.46 5.09 -12.00
N ALA A 113 4.91 5.57 -13.17
CA ALA A 113 4.30 5.23 -14.44
C ALA A 113 4.34 3.73 -14.75
N GLN A 114 5.37 3.02 -14.30
CA GLN A 114 5.58 1.60 -14.59
C GLN A 114 4.56 0.70 -13.89
N MET A 115 4.14 1.03 -12.67
CA MET A 115 3.12 0.25 -11.94
C MET A 115 1.75 0.44 -12.56
N ARG A 116 1.42 1.65 -13.02
CA ARG A 116 0.20 1.91 -13.81
C ARG A 116 0.18 1.11 -15.12
N LYS A 117 1.31 1.05 -15.84
CA LYS A 117 1.42 0.24 -17.07
C LYS A 117 1.30 -1.26 -16.79
N SER A 118 1.86 -1.73 -15.68
CA SER A 118 1.79 -3.14 -15.27
C SER A 118 0.35 -3.54 -14.91
N TRP A 119 -0.36 -2.67 -14.19
CA TRP A 119 -1.76 -2.91 -13.83
C TRP A 119 -2.69 -2.99 -15.05
N ARG A 120 -2.45 -2.17 -16.09
CA ARG A 120 -3.17 -2.28 -17.37
C ARG A 120 -3.01 -3.66 -18.05
N LYS A 121 -1.99 -4.43 -17.66
CA LYS A 121 -1.75 -5.81 -18.12
C LYS A 121 -2.16 -6.87 -17.09
N GLY A 122 -2.87 -6.48 -16.02
CA GLY A 122 -3.28 -7.38 -14.95
C GLY A 122 -2.16 -7.77 -13.97
N VAL A 123 -1.03 -7.07 -13.98
CA VAL A 123 0.13 -7.40 -13.14
C VAL A 123 0.21 -6.47 -11.94
N TYR A 124 0.17 -7.05 -10.73
CA TYR A 124 0.60 -6.37 -9.52
C TYR A 124 2.09 -6.06 -9.61
N HIS A 125 2.47 -4.81 -9.38
CA HIS A 125 3.86 -4.37 -9.44
C HIS A 125 4.14 -3.50 -8.22
N VAL A 126 5.11 -3.93 -7.42
CA VAL A 126 5.61 -3.22 -6.25
C VAL A 126 7.08 -2.89 -6.46
N ASP A 127 7.43 -1.63 -6.26
CA ASP A 127 8.80 -1.13 -6.34
C ASP A 127 9.28 -0.80 -4.93
N LEU A 128 10.28 -1.53 -4.43
CA LEU A 128 10.82 -1.35 -3.09
C LEU A 128 11.72 -0.12 -3.05
N ARG A 129 11.45 0.79 -2.12
CA ARG A 129 12.34 1.93 -1.92
C ARG A 129 13.58 1.49 -1.15
N MET A 130 14.73 1.74 -1.76
CA MET A 130 16.06 1.50 -1.21
C MET A 130 16.75 2.84 -0.96
N LYS A 131 17.69 2.86 0.00
CA LYS A 131 18.47 4.07 0.30
C LYS A 131 19.45 4.41 -0.82
N TYR A 132 19.99 3.39 -1.49
CA TYR A 132 20.98 3.51 -2.54
C TYR A 132 20.58 2.66 -3.74
N HIS A 133 21.04 3.06 -4.92
CA HIS A 133 20.79 2.34 -6.18
C HIS A 133 21.41 0.93 -6.20
N HIS A 134 22.42 0.69 -5.37
CA HIS A 134 23.13 -0.57 -5.26
C HIS A 134 22.92 -1.13 -3.85
N GLN A 135 22.60 -2.41 -3.77
CA GLN A 135 22.44 -3.18 -2.54
C GLN A 135 23.16 -4.50 -2.73
#